data_AF-A0A925QDH3-F1
#
_entry.id   AF-A0A925QDH3-F1
#
_cell.length_a   1.000
_cell.length_b   1.000
_cell.length_c   1.000
_cell.angle_alpha   90.00
_cell.angle_beta   90.00
_cell.angle_gamma   90.00
#
_symmetry.space_group_name_H-M   'P 1'
#
loop_
_entity.id
_entity.type
_entity.pdbx_description
1 polymer ?
#
loop_
_entity_poly.entity_id
_entity_poly.type
_entity_poly.pdbx_seq_one_letter_code
_entity_poly.pdbx_strand_id
1 'polypeptide(L)'
;MTKTTNPKDMTPEQMQERVVRLAFDGDALRFREFCATLESGLPEGTGIALRGSVVTNKRFEDGEPFDAGGRGTSDLDVTLVGDKVMQFWNEDAFYIPALHTKPLCDEDPGIAPALNPLREELQKLAGRPVAFQATSNLILYARDVLFNEPYFTVVEAEEAS
;
A
#
# COMPACT_ATOMS: atom_id res chain seq x y z
N MET A 1 9.82 7.06 26.13
CA MET A 1 9.69 7.59 24.75
C MET A 1 10.60 6.78 23.86
N THR A 2 10.08 5.79 23.13
CA THR A 2 10.82 5.10 22.07
C THR A 2 11.07 6.13 20.97
N LYS A 3 12.34 6.37 20.64
CA LYS A 3 12.75 7.27 19.56
C LYS A 3 12.20 6.69 18.26
N THR A 4 11.16 7.30 17.69
CA THR A 4 10.64 6.88 16.37
C THR A 4 11.72 7.17 15.34
N THR A 5 12.43 6.14 14.89
CA THR A 5 13.40 6.27 13.80
C THR A 5 12.67 6.76 12.56
N ASN A 6 13.18 7.83 11.97
CA ASN A 6 12.67 8.39 10.72
C ASN A 6 12.67 7.26 9.67
N PRO A 7 11.53 6.97 9.01
CA PRO A 7 11.44 5.92 8.00
C PRO A 7 12.56 5.97 6.94
N LYS A 8 13.04 7.17 6.59
CA LYS A 8 14.11 7.37 5.59
C LYS A 8 15.48 6.87 6.03
N ASP A 9 15.68 6.71 7.33
CA ASP A 9 16.94 6.25 7.92
C ASP A 9 16.91 4.73 8.20
N MET A 10 15.82 4.04 7.88
CA MET A 10 15.66 2.61 8.13
C MET A 10 16.19 1.78 6.96
N THR A 11 16.83 0.66 7.27
CA THR A 11 17.14 -0.35 6.24
C THR A 11 15.85 -1.06 5.80
N PRO A 12 15.84 -1.72 4.62
CA PRO A 12 14.71 -2.53 4.18
C PRO A 12 14.25 -3.56 5.23
N GLU A 13 15.19 -4.21 5.92
CA GLU A 13 14.90 -5.20 6.96
C GLU A 13 14.20 -4.57 8.17
N GLN A 14 14.68 -3.40 8.61
CA GLN A 14 14.06 -2.66 9.71
C GLN A 14 12.65 -2.17 9.35
N MET A 15 12.45 -1.80 8.08
CA MET A 15 11.13 -1.42 7.59
C MET A 15 10.18 -2.61 7.52
N GLN A 16 10.66 -3.75 7.04
CA GLN A 16 9.89 -4.99 7.04
C GLN A 16 9.51 -5.41 8.47
N GLU A 17 10.45 -5.39 9.42
CA GLU A 17 10.17 -5.68 10.84
C GLU A 17 9.10 -4.73 11.41
N ARG A 18 9.14 -3.44 11.05
CA ARG A 18 8.10 -2.48 11.42
C ARG A 18 6.75 -2.88 10.84
N VAL A 19 6.66 -3.16 9.54
CA VAL A 19 5.41 -3.54 8.88
C VAL A 19 4.83 -4.80 9.51
N VAL A 20 5.65 -5.85 9.69
CA VAL A 20 5.24 -7.11 10.32
C VAL A 20 4.72 -6.86 11.73
N ARG A 21 5.43 -6.07 12.54
CA ARG A 21 5.02 -5.75 13.91
C ARG A 21 3.72 -4.95 13.97
N LEU A 22 3.55 -3.95 13.11
CA LEU A 22 2.41 -3.05 13.14
C LEU A 22 1.17 -3.67 12.50
N ALA A 23 1.28 -4.09 11.25
CA ALA A 23 0.12 -4.52 10.48
C ALA A 23 -0.25 -5.98 10.70
N PHE A 24 0.70 -6.83 11.09
CA PHE A 24 0.54 -8.29 11.18
C PHE A 24 0.80 -8.84 12.58
N ASP A 25 0.82 -8.00 13.62
CA ASP A 25 1.02 -8.39 15.02
C ASP A 25 2.33 -9.15 15.32
N GLY A 26 3.35 -8.97 14.48
CA GLY A 26 4.60 -9.73 14.57
C GLY A 26 4.57 -11.08 13.82
N ASP A 27 3.46 -11.41 13.14
CA ASP A 27 3.31 -12.65 12.37
C ASP A 27 3.95 -12.52 10.98
N ALA A 28 5.23 -12.90 10.89
CA ALA A 28 5.97 -12.86 9.64
C ALA A 28 5.46 -13.87 8.59
N LEU A 29 4.76 -14.94 9.00
CA LEU A 29 4.18 -15.88 8.04
C LEU A 29 2.98 -15.24 7.33
N ARG A 30 2.10 -14.59 8.09
CA ARG A 30 0.96 -13.84 7.55
C ARG A 30 1.39 -12.71 6.62
N PHE A 31 2.49 -12.01 6.93
CA PHE A 31 3.05 -11.01 6.02
C PHE A 31 3.53 -11.64 4.70
N ARG A 32 4.22 -12.79 4.75
CA ARG A 32 4.65 -13.49 3.52
C ARG A 32 3.46 -13.98 2.69
N GLU A 33 2.42 -14.50 3.34
CA GLU A 33 1.18 -14.90 2.67
C GLU A 33 0.51 -13.69 2.00
N PHE A 34 0.44 -12.55 2.69
CA PHE A 34 -0.08 -11.30 2.13
C PHE A 34 0.69 -10.86 0.86
N CYS A 35 2.03 -10.89 0.89
CA CYS A 35 2.84 -10.57 -0.28
C CYS A 35 2.62 -11.57 -1.43
N ALA A 36 2.57 -12.87 -1.15
CA ALA A 36 2.34 -13.90 -2.15
C ALA A 36 0.94 -13.80 -2.79
N THR A 37 -0.08 -13.47 -2.00
CA THR A 37 -1.44 -13.21 -2.49
C THR A 37 -1.48 -11.98 -3.40
N LEU A 38 -0.77 -10.90 -3.04
CA LEU A 38 -0.62 -9.74 -3.92
C LEU A 38 0.04 -10.10 -5.25
N GLU A 39 1.21 -10.75 -5.21
CA GLU A 39 1.97 -11.14 -6.42
C GLU A 39 1.16 -12.03 -7.36
N SER A 40 0.44 -13.01 -6.82
CA SER A 40 -0.35 -13.94 -7.63
C SER A 40 -1.68 -13.37 -8.13
N GLY A 41 -2.23 -12.38 -7.43
CA GLY A 41 -3.51 -11.75 -7.78
C GLY A 41 -3.39 -10.57 -8.74
N LEU A 42 -2.18 -10.06 -8.97
CA LEU A 42 -1.93 -8.87 -9.80
C LEU A 42 -1.37 -9.24 -11.17
N PRO A 43 -1.54 -8.36 -12.18
CA PRO A 43 -0.90 -8.55 -13.48
C PRO A 43 0.62 -8.67 -13.36
N GLU A 44 1.22 -9.54 -14.17
CA GLU A 44 2.68 -9.68 -14.26
C GLU A 44 3.37 -8.34 -14.58
N GLY A 45 4.46 -8.07 -13.87
CA GLY A 45 5.23 -6.83 -13.94
C GLY A 45 4.72 -5.71 -13.03
N THR A 46 3.64 -5.92 -12.27
CA THR A 46 3.13 -4.93 -11.31
C THR A 46 4.07 -4.76 -10.13
N GLY A 47 4.60 -3.54 -9.95
CA GLY A 47 5.31 -3.18 -8.74
C GLY A 47 4.36 -2.92 -7.57
N ILE A 48 4.80 -3.19 -6.36
CA ILE A 48 3.99 -3.08 -5.14
C ILE A 48 4.80 -2.32 -4.09
N ALA A 49 4.21 -1.26 -3.55
CA ALA A 49 4.77 -0.53 -2.42
C ALA A 49 3.74 -0.29 -1.32
N LEU A 50 4.13 -0.47 -0.06
CA LEU A 50 3.36 -0.04 1.09
C LEU A 50 3.67 1.43 1.40
N ARG A 51 2.64 2.18 1.82
CA ARG A 51 2.76 3.60 2.18
C ARG A 51 2.03 3.92 3.48
N GLY A 52 1.94 5.21 3.78
CA GLY A 52 1.09 5.72 4.84
C GLY A 52 1.52 5.27 6.23
N SER A 53 0.53 5.04 7.08
CA SER A 53 0.73 4.92 8.52
C SER A 53 1.54 3.69 8.94
N VAL A 54 1.52 2.59 8.15
CA VAL A 54 2.32 1.39 8.44
C VAL A 54 3.83 1.65 8.25
N VAL A 55 4.18 2.54 7.32
CA VAL A 55 5.58 2.93 7.05
C VAL A 55 6.03 4.01 8.01
N THR A 56 5.19 5.03 8.24
CA THR A 56 5.55 6.21 9.05
C THR A 56 5.32 6.04 10.55
N ASN A 57 4.51 5.05 10.95
CA ASN A 57 3.91 4.91 12.28
C ASN A 57 3.15 6.18 12.71
N LYS A 58 2.59 6.92 11.75
CA LYS A 58 1.80 8.13 11.98
C LYS A 58 0.61 8.12 11.04
N ARG A 59 -0.60 8.20 11.59
CA ARG A 59 -1.82 8.36 10.82
C ARG A 59 -1.84 9.69 10.11
N PHE A 60 -2.43 9.71 8.92
CA PHE A 60 -2.51 10.93 8.12
C PHE A 60 -3.49 11.94 8.73
N GLU A 61 -4.60 11.46 9.32
CA GLU A 61 -5.69 12.33 9.79
C GLU A 61 -5.30 13.20 11.00
N ASP A 62 -4.57 12.62 11.95
CA ASP A 62 -4.31 13.22 13.27
C ASP A 62 -2.85 13.10 13.74
N GLY A 63 -2.00 12.39 13.00
CA GLY A 63 -0.60 12.16 13.37
C GLY A 63 -0.40 11.17 14.52
N GLU A 64 -1.46 10.55 15.02
CA GLU A 64 -1.38 9.55 16.09
C GLU A 64 -0.66 8.28 15.61
N PRO A 65 -0.09 7.48 16.54
CA PRO A 65 0.51 6.21 16.19
C PRO A 65 -0.44 5.27 15.45
N PHE A 66 0.14 4.37 14.66
CA PHE A 66 -0.59 3.28 14.02
C PHE A 66 -1.40 2.50 15.07
N ASP A 67 -2.69 2.27 14.78
CA ASP A 67 -3.66 1.64 15.67
C ASP A 67 -3.81 2.29 17.06
N ALA A 68 -3.56 3.61 17.20
CA ALA A 68 -3.76 4.32 18.48
C ALA A 68 -5.21 4.22 19.03
N GLY A 69 -6.20 4.05 18.15
CA GLY A 69 -7.60 3.83 18.51
C GLY A 69 -7.94 2.36 18.83
N GLY A 70 -6.96 1.46 18.79
CA GLY A 70 -7.14 0.01 18.90
C GLY A 70 -6.78 -0.72 17.61
N ARG A 71 -6.69 -2.05 17.72
CA ARG A 71 -6.33 -2.93 16.61
C ARG A 71 -7.26 -2.74 15.41
N GLY A 72 -6.69 -2.54 14.23
CA GLY A 72 -7.45 -2.38 12.97
C GLY A 72 -8.09 -1.01 12.78
N THR A 73 -7.68 0.01 13.56
CA THR A 73 -8.10 1.40 13.35
C THR A 73 -7.23 2.14 12.35
N SER A 74 -6.08 1.56 11.98
CA SER A 74 -5.26 1.96 10.82
C SER A 74 -5.34 0.92 9.71
N ASP A 75 -5.45 1.42 8.49
CA ASP A 75 -5.50 0.66 7.24
C ASP A 75 -4.10 0.36 6.69
N LEU A 76 -4.06 -0.44 5.63
CA LEU A 76 -2.88 -0.69 4.82
C LEU A 76 -3.04 -0.04 3.45
N ASP A 77 -2.23 0.98 3.19
CA ASP A 77 -2.10 1.59 1.88
C ASP A 77 -1.17 0.78 0.98
N VAL A 78 -1.72 0.14 -0.05
CA VAL A 78 -0.96 -0.59 -1.07
C VAL A 78 -0.98 0.21 -2.37
N THR A 79 0.21 0.61 -2.82
CA THR A 79 0.43 1.27 -4.10
C THR A 79 0.82 0.24 -5.14
N LEU A 80 0.04 0.16 -6.21
CA LEU A 80 0.30 -0.68 -7.38
C LEU A 80 0.96 0.18 -8.46
N VAL A 81 2.03 -0.32 -9.06
CA VAL A 81 2.86 0.45 -10.00
C VAL A 81 2.88 -0.27 -11.35
N GLY A 82 2.43 0.42 -12.39
CA GLY A 82 2.54 -0.03 -13.77
C GLY A 82 1.28 0.19 -14.61
N ASP A 83 1.46 0.31 -15.92
CA ASP A 83 0.37 0.68 -16.84
C ASP A 83 -0.73 -0.38 -16.93
N LYS A 84 -0.37 -1.67 -16.86
CA LYS A 84 -1.34 -2.79 -16.93
C LYS A 84 -2.31 -2.78 -15.75
N VAL A 85 -1.80 -2.59 -14.53
CA VAL A 85 -2.65 -2.60 -13.32
C VAL A 85 -3.55 -1.38 -13.25
N MET A 86 -3.16 -0.25 -13.84
CA MET A 86 -4.01 0.94 -13.91
C MET A 86 -5.27 0.75 -14.76
N GLN A 87 -5.25 -0.17 -15.73
CA GLN A 87 -6.41 -0.46 -16.60
C GLN A 87 -7.58 -1.08 -15.83
N PHE A 88 -7.37 -1.51 -14.59
CA PHE A 88 -8.41 -2.06 -13.73
C PHE A 88 -9.31 -1.00 -13.09
N TRP A 89 -8.90 0.27 -13.10
CA TRP A 89 -9.73 1.38 -12.61
C TRP A 89 -10.69 1.88 -13.68
N ASN A 90 -11.90 2.22 -13.27
CA ASN A 90 -12.88 2.91 -14.10
C ASN A 90 -12.33 4.27 -14.54
N GLU A 91 -12.72 4.72 -15.73
CA GLU A 91 -12.20 5.96 -16.34
C GLU A 91 -12.42 7.23 -15.49
N ASP A 92 -13.49 7.26 -14.68
CA ASP A 92 -13.83 8.35 -13.77
C ASP A 92 -13.18 8.22 -12.37
N ALA A 93 -12.38 7.18 -12.16
CA ALA A 93 -11.72 6.87 -10.91
C ALA A 93 -10.23 7.28 -10.89
N PHE A 94 -9.91 8.39 -11.56
CA PHE A 94 -8.57 8.98 -11.60
C PHE A 94 -8.55 10.36 -10.94
N TYR A 95 -7.54 10.60 -10.09
CA TYR A 95 -7.20 11.97 -9.68
C TYR A 95 -6.44 12.69 -10.79
N ILE A 96 -5.56 11.96 -11.48
CA ILE A 96 -4.84 12.43 -12.67
C ILE A 96 -4.99 11.33 -13.74
N PRO A 97 -5.70 11.59 -14.85
CA PRO A 97 -5.91 10.59 -15.90
C PRO A 97 -4.60 9.94 -16.36
N ALA A 98 -4.60 8.61 -16.47
CA ALA A 98 -3.45 7.78 -16.86
C ALA A 98 -2.19 7.89 -15.98
N LEU A 99 -2.23 8.66 -14.88
CA LEU A 99 -1.11 8.78 -13.94
C LEU A 99 -1.44 8.26 -12.55
N HIS A 100 -2.61 8.60 -12.00
CA HIS A 100 -2.88 8.34 -10.59
C HIS A 100 -4.37 8.13 -10.31
N THR A 101 -4.68 7.01 -9.67
CA THR A 101 -6.06 6.60 -9.39
C THR A 101 -6.58 7.11 -8.05
N LYS A 102 -7.91 7.12 -7.89
CA LYS A 102 -8.56 7.15 -6.57
C LYS A 102 -8.27 5.83 -5.81
N PRO A 103 -8.24 5.84 -4.48
CA PRO A 103 -8.05 4.61 -3.71
C PRO A 103 -9.29 3.71 -3.83
N LEU A 104 -9.08 2.44 -4.16
CA LEU A 104 -10.08 1.38 -4.04
C LEU A 104 -10.11 0.94 -2.58
N CYS A 105 -11.26 1.16 -1.92
CA CYS A 105 -11.48 0.90 -0.50
C CYS A 105 -12.93 0.47 -0.23
N ASP A 106 -13.30 0.27 1.03
CA ASP A 106 -14.63 -0.21 1.43
C ASP A 106 -15.74 0.82 1.12
N GLU A 107 -15.42 2.11 1.09
CA GLU A 107 -16.34 3.19 0.76
C GLU A 107 -16.68 3.23 -0.74
N ASP A 108 -15.78 2.74 -1.59
CA ASP A 108 -15.95 2.78 -3.05
C ASP A 108 -15.41 1.50 -3.73
N PRO A 109 -15.98 0.32 -3.46
CA PRO A 109 -15.49 -0.96 -3.99
C PRO A 109 -15.73 -1.11 -5.50
N GLY A 110 -16.54 -0.23 -6.08
CA GLY A 110 -16.97 -0.28 -7.49
C GLY A 110 -16.02 0.38 -8.47
N ILE A 111 -14.99 1.11 -8.01
CA ILE A 111 -14.08 1.84 -8.92
C ILE A 111 -13.08 0.95 -9.64
N ALA A 112 -12.82 -0.25 -9.12
CA ALA A 112 -11.94 -1.24 -9.72
C ALA A 112 -12.46 -2.65 -9.38
N PRO A 113 -13.63 -3.03 -9.92
CA PRO A 113 -14.38 -4.19 -9.46
C PRO A 113 -13.64 -5.52 -9.65
N ALA A 114 -12.75 -5.60 -10.65
CA ALA A 114 -11.92 -6.78 -10.88
C ALA A 114 -10.80 -6.97 -9.83
N LEU A 115 -10.39 -5.91 -9.11
CA LEU A 115 -9.39 -5.99 -8.05
C LEU A 115 -10.01 -6.06 -6.65
N ASN A 116 -11.27 -5.68 -6.47
CA ASN A 116 -11.91 -5.68 -5.16
C ASN A 116 -11.92 -7.06 -4.46
N PRO A 117 -12.16 -8.20 -5.15
CA PRO A 117 -12.07 -9.51 -4.50
C PRO A 117 -10.68 -9.81 -3.91
N LEU A 118 -9.62 -9.44 -4.61
CA LEU A 118 -8.24 -9.57 -4.12
C LEU A 118 -8.02 -8.69 -2.88
N ARG A 119 -8.48 -7.43 -2.94
CA ARG A 119 -8.40 -6.51 -1.81
C ARG A 119 -9.10 -7.05 -0.56
N GLU A 120 -10.31 -7.61 -0.70
CA GLU A 120 -11.06 -8.22 0.40
C GLU A 120 -10.38 -9.47 0.98
N GLU A 121 -9.73 -10.28 0.14
CA GLU A 121 -8.91 -11.41 0.60
C GLU A 121 -7.74 -10.92 1.45
N LEU A 122 -7.05 -9.87 1.00
CA LEU A 122 -5.95 -9.25 1.72
C LEU A 122 -6.39 -8.58 3.02
N GLN A 123 -7.60 -8.01 3.07
CA GLN A 123 -8.19 -7.52 4.33
C GLN A 123 -8.38 -8.65 5.35
N LYS A 124 -8.84 -9.82 4.90
CA LYS A 124 -9.00 -10.99 5.79
C LYS A 124 -7.64 -11.48 6.29
N LEU A 125 -6.62 -11.51 5.43
CA LEU A 125 -5.26 -11.88 5.80
C LEU A 125 -4.67 -10.87 6.80
N ALA A 126 -4.74 -9.57 6.52
CA ALA A 126 -4.18 -8.54 7.38
C ALA A 126 -5.00 -8.31 8.67
N GLY A 127 -6.29 -8.65 8.67
CA GLY A 127 -7.22 -8.40 9.76
C GLY A 127 -7.51 -6.92 9.99
N ARG A 128 -7.42 -6.11 8.93
CA ARG A 128 -7.60 -4.64 8.92
C ARG A 128 -8.01 -4.17 7.52
N PRO A 129 -8.50 -2.93 7.36
CA PRO A 129 -8.78 -2.38 6.04
C PRO A 129 -7.52 -2.34 5.17
N VAL A 130 -7.71 -2.54 3.87
CA VAL A 130 -6.66 -2.48 2.85
C VAL A 130 -7.20 -1.62 1.72
N ALA A 131 -6.42 -0.60 1.35
CA ALA A 131 -6.71 0.29 0.25
C ALA A 131 -5.71 0.06 -0.87
N PHE A 132 -6.20 -0.02 -2.11
CA PHE A 132 -5.35 -0.09 -3.29
C PHE A 132 -5.35 1.24 -4.02
N GLN A 133 -4.19 1.68 -4.49
CA GLN A 133 -4.10 2.84 -5.36
C GLN A 133 -3.05 2.58 -6.42
N ALA A 134 -3.33 2.94 -7.67
CA ALA A 134 -2.40 2.68 -8.77
C ALA A 134 -1.72 3.96 -9.28
N THR A 135 -0.49 3.79 -9.76
CA THR A 135 0.28 4.82 -10.47
C THR A 135 1.09 4.19 -11.61
N SER A 136 1.33 4.93 -12.69
CA SER A 136 2.12 4.42 -13.83
C SER A 136 3.61 4.47 -13.53
N ASN A 137 4.04 5.41 -12.69
CA ASN A 137 5.45 5.59 -12.34
C ASN A 137 5.61 6.05 -10.89
N LEU A 138 6.20 5.20 -10.05
CA LEU A 138 6.36 5.48 -8.62
C LEU A 138 7.29 6.67 -8.35
N ILE A 139 8.36 6.84 -9.14
CA ILE A 139 9.32 7.95 -8.96
C ILE A 139 8.65 9.28 -9.29
N LEU A 140 7.97 9.36 -10.44
CA LEU A 140 7.24 10.56 -10.85
C LEU A 140 6.17 10.89 -9.81
N TYR A 141 5.43 9.88 -9.37
CA TYR A 141 4.41 10.02 -8.33
C TYR A 141 5.00 10.51 -6.99
N ALA A 142 6.12 9.94 -6.53
CA ALA A 142 6.76 10.35 -5.29
C ALA A 142 7.28 11.80 -5.35
N ARG A 143 7.77 12.23 -6.51
CA ARG A 143 8.30 13.58 -6.74
C ARG A 143 7.21 14.63 -6.87
N ASP A 144 6.16 14.32 -7.64
CA ASP A 144 5.19 15.32 -8.09
C ASP A 144 3.88 15.29 -7.28
N VAL A 145 3.60 14.18 -6.56
CA VAL A 145 2.35 14.01 -5.80
C VAL A 145 2.59 13.82 -4.30
N LEU A 146 3.55 12.97 -3.89
CA LEU A 146 3.76 12.67 -2.47
C LEU A 146 4.67 13.66 -1.70
N PHE A 147 5.33 14.62 -2.35
CA PHE A 147 6.28 15.53 -1.69
C PHE A 147 7.24 14.83 -0.69
N ASN A 148 8.00 13.83 -1.17
CA ASN A 148 9.06 13.15 -0.41
C ASN A 148 8.57 12.32 0.80
N GLU A 149 7.35 11.76 0.74
CA GLU A 149 6.87 10.80 1.74
C GLU A 149 7.60 9.44 1.66
N PRO A 150 7.87 8.78 2.79
CA PRO A 150 8.46 7.44 2.81
C PRO A 150 7.50 6.36 2.30
N TYR A 151 8.04 5.36 1.62
CA TYR A 151 7.35 4.14 1.18
C TYR A 151 8.24 2.91 1.35
N PHE A 152 7.66 1.71 1.29
CA PHE A 152 8.37 0.44 1.36
C PHE A 152 8.02 -0.43 0.16
N THR A 153 8.97 -0.64 -0.75
CA THR A 153 8.78 -1.52 -1.91
C THR A 153 8.78 -2.97 -1.47
N VAL A 154 7.71 -3.69 -1.81
CA VAL A 154 7.56 -5.13 -1.60
C VAL A 154 7.99 -5.88 -2.86
N VAL A 155 7.58 -5.38 -4.02
CA VAL A 155 7.93 -5.90 -5.34
C VAL A 155 8.32 -4.73 -6.24
N GLU A 156 9.46 -4.82 -6.90
CA GLU A 156 9.88 -3.83 -7.88
C GLU A 156 9.01 -3.93 -9.14
N ALA A 157 8.65 -2.79 -9.73
CA ALA A 157 7.98 -2.78 -11.03
C ALA A 157 8.94 -3.20 -12.14
N GLU A 158 8.47 -3.96 -13.12
CA GLU A 158 9.25 -4.17 -14.35
C GLU A 158 9.32 -2.87 -15.15
N GLU A 159 10.50 -2.52 -15.65
CA GLU A 159 10.62 -1.38 -16.56
C GLU A 159 9.86 -1.67 -17.86
N ALA A 160 8.99 -0.74 -18.26
CA ALA A 160 8.34 -0.80 -19.55
C ALA A 160 9.43 -0.83 -20.65
N SER A 161 9.50 -1.94 -21.38
CA SER A 161 10.41 -2.13 -22.52
C SER A 161 10.07 -1.24 -23.71
#